data_AF-A0A7X2D861-F1
#
_entry.id   AF-A0A7X2D861-F1
#
_cell.length_a   1.000
_cell.length_b   1.000
_cell.length_c   1.000
_cell.angle_alpha   90.00
_cell.angle_beta   90.00
_cell.angle_gamma   90.00
#
_symmetry.space_group_name_H-M   'P 1'
#
loop_
_entity.id
_entity.type
_entity.pdbx_description
1 polymer ?
#
loop_
_entity_poly.entity_id
_entity_poly.type
_entity_poly.pdbx_seq_one_letter_code
_entity_poly.pdbx_strand_id
1 'polypeptide(L)'
;MLKKVRGFTLIELLIVVAIIGILAALLIPNAITAIQKAKQKSTMKDVVVISTAIADYVTDNGVAPTQSGSYVGGDTFYLSLSPFYLKVLPLNDQWGTNYSIYCGTAVNGNYGILDALGDDFLVSSWGRDKLLEGFSFVATDPEAGMYVVSKGEHFNYDLVMWNGSWIRAPRTAAAGT
;
A
#
# COMPACT_ATOMS: atom_id res chain seq x y z
N MET A 1 48.98 -17.03 41.51
CA MET A 1 49.17 -17.42 40.09
C MET A 1 48.26 -16.54 39.23
N LEU A 2 48.80 -15.58 38.48
CA LEU A 2 48.02 -14.76 37.55
C LEU A 2 47.69 -15.59 36.31
N LYS A 3 46.40 -15.85 36.05
CA LYS A 3 45.91 -16.48 34.82
C LYS A 3 46.29 -15.59 33.64
N LYS A 4 47.06 -16.15 32.69
CA LYS A 4 47.38 -15.49 31.41
C LYS A 4 46.08 -15.39 30.61
N VAL A 5 45.51 -14.19 30.50
CA VAL A 5 44.34 -13.93 29.66
C VAL A 5 44.81 -14.02 28.21
N ARG A 6 44.24 -14.95 27.42
CA ARG A 6 44.47 -15.03 25.98
C ARG A 6 43.79 -13.81 25.33
N GLY A 7 44.58 -12.97 24.66
CA GLY A 7 44.07 -11.84 23.88
C GLY A 7 43.54 -12.30 22.52
N PHE A 8 42.59 -11.54 21.96
CA PHE A 8 42.03 -11.73 20.63
C PHE A 8 43.07 -11.37 19.56
N THR A 9 43.25 -12.17 18.52
CA THR A 9 44.19 -11.87 17.43
C THR A 9 43.50 -11.05 16.34
N LEU A 10 44.28 -10.22 15.64
CA LEU A 10 43.77 -9.43 14.51
C LEU A 10 43.27 -10.31 13.36
N ILE A 11 43.87 -11.49 13.16
CA ILE A 11 43.44 -12.42 12.10
C ILE A 11 42.09 -13.07 12.41
N GLU A 12 41.80 -13.37 13.68
CA GLU A 12 40.48 -13.85 14.11
C GLU A 12 39.41 -12.80 13.86
N LEU A 13 39.69 -11.52 14.15
CA LEU A 13 38.76 -10.43 13.87
C LEU A 13 38.52 -10.26 12.37
N LEU A 14 39.59 -10.34 11.57
CA LEU A 14 39.53 -10.13 10.12
C LEU A 14 38.67 -11.20 9.43
N ILE A 15 38.85 -12.48 9.80
CA ILE A 15 38.06 -13.58 9.24
C ILE A 15 36.57 -13.41 9.59
N VAL A 16 36.27 -13.01 10.83
CA VAL A 16 34.87 -12.81 11.28
C VAL A 16 34.18 -11.70 10.48
N VAL A 17 34.81 -10.54 10.31
CA VAL A 17 34.22 -9.43 9.54
C VAL A 17 34.11 -9.79 8.06
N ALA A 18 35.05 -10.56 7.50
CA ALA A 18 34.97 -11.05 6.13
C ALA A 18 33.75 -11.96 5.90
N ILE A 19 33.51 -12.93 6.80
CA ILE A 19 32.36 -13.83 6.72
C ILE A 19 31.04 -13.05 6.89
N ILE A 20 30.97 -12.14 7.87
CA ILE A 20 29.80 -11.27 8.08
C ILE A 20 29.53 -10.43 6.82
N GLY A 21 30.58 -9.88 6.19
CA GLY A 21 30.46 -9.11 4.95
C GLY A 21 29.85 -9.90 3.79
N ILE A 22 30.28 -11.14 3.60
CA ILE A 22 29.72 -12.03 2.56
C ILE A 22 28.26 -12.35 2.83
N LEU A 23 27.91 -12.70 4.08
CA LEU A 23 26.53 -13.00 4.46
C LEU A 23 25.63 -11.77 4.29
N ALA A 24 26.10 -10.59 4.70
CA ALA A 24 25.38 -9.34 4.57
C ALA A 24 25.11 -8.98 3.10
N ALA A 25 26.10 -9.13 2.22
CA ALA A 25 25.96 -8.81 0.80
C ALA A 25 24.86 -9.63 0.09
N LEU A 26 24.69 -10.90 0.48
CA LEU A 26 23.64 -11.76 -0.07
C LEU A 26 22.27 -11.51 0.57
N LEU A 27 22.23 -11.19 1.86
CA LEU A 27 20.99 -11.13 2.63
C LEU A 27 20.28 -9.77 2.53
N ILE A 28 21.03 -8.66 2.51
CA ILE A 28 20.47 -7.29 2.51
C ILE A 28 19.47 -7.04 1.35
N PRO A 29 19.79 -7.32 0.07
CA PRO A 29 18.86 -7.00 -1.03
C PRO A 29 17.55 -7.78 -0.94
N ASN A 30 17.62 -9.04 -0.50
CA ASN A 30 16.45 -9.88 -0.28
C ASN A 30 15.61 -9.38 0.90
N ALA A 31 16.25 -8.98 1.99
CA ALA A 31 15.57 -8.42 3.16
C ALA A 31 14.82 -7.12 2.82
N ILE A 32 15.43 -6.21 2.05
CA ILE A 32 14.79 -4.96 1.61
C ILE A 32 13.53 -5.28 0.79
N THR A 33 13.64 -6.19 -0.17
CA THR A 33 12.50 -6.60 -1.01
C THR A 33 11.37 -7.22 -0.19
N ALA A 34 11.69 -8.07 0.79
CA ALA A 34 10.73 -8.68 1.68
C ALA A 34 9.98 -7.64 2.52
N ILE A 35 10.69 -6.63 3.04
CA ILE A 35 10.09 -5.51 3.77
C ILE A 35 9.12 -4.73 2.86
N GLN A 36 9.51 -4.44 1.61
CA GLN A 36 8.63 -3.72 0.68
C GLN A 36 7.36 -4.53 0.34
N LYS A 37 7.47 -5.85 0.15
CA LYS A 37 6.30 -6.72 -0.03
C LYS A 37 5.38 -6.71 1.20
N ALA A 38 5.96 -6.72 2.40
CA ALA A 38 5.18 -6.66 3.64
C ALA A 38 4.42 -5.32 3.77
N LYS A 39 5.10 -4.21 3.47
CA LYS A 39 4.48 -2.87 3.41
C LYS A 39 3.34 -2.83 2.40
N GLN A 40 3.58 -3.23 1.16
CA GLN A 40 2.55 -3.26 0.12
C GLN A 40 1.35 -4.11 0.52
N LYS A 41 1.58 -5.31 1.07
CA LYS A 41 0.49 -6.19 1.54
C LYS A 41 -0.32 -5.57 2.67
N SER A 42 0.30 -4.84 3.59
CA SER A 42 -0.44 -4.17 4.66
C SER A 42 -1.21 -2.97 4.11
N THR A 43 -0.61 -2.15 3.24
CA THR A 43 -1.32 -1.07 2.56
C THR A 43 -2.55 -1.58 1.79
N MET A 44 -2.42 -2.71 1.09
CA MET A 44 -3.56 -3.32 0.38
C MET A 44 -4.68 -3.74 1.33
N LYS A 45 -4.36 -4.27 2.52
CA LYS A 45 -5.38 -4.62 3.52
C LYS A 45 -6.08 -3.37 4.05
N ASP A 46 -5.32 -2.32 4.33
CA ASP A 46 -5.86 -1.06 4.83
C ASP A 46 -6.82 -0.45 3.79
N VAL A 47 -6.46 -0.45 2.50
CA VAL A 47 -7.35 -0.02 1.40
C VAL A 47 -8.65 -0.83 1.38
N VAL A 48 -8.58 -2.16 1.49
CA VAL A 48 -9.77 -3.02 1.54
C VAL A 48 -10.64 -2.68 2.74
N VAL A 49 -10.05 -2.50 3.92
CA VAL A 49 -10.77 -2.15 5.15
C VAL A 49 -11.49 -0.81 5.02
N ILE A 50 -10.83 0.20 4.44
CA ILE A 50 -11.44 1.50 4.14
C ILE A 50 -12.59 1.34 3.15
N SER A 51 -12.36 0.62 2.04
CA SER A 51 -13.38 0.36 1.01
C SER A 51 -14.61 -0.35 1.57
N THR A 52 -14.42 -1.35 2.44
CA THR A 52 -15.53 -2.03 3.11
C THR A 52 -16.32 -1.08 4.01
N ALA A 53 -15.64 -0.25 4.81
CA ALA A 53 -16.32 0.73 5.66
C ALA A 53 -17.16 1.75 4.86
N ILE A 54 -16.64 2.19 3.71
CA ILE A 54 -17.40 3.08 2.81
C ILE A 54 -18.60 2.34 2.20
N ALA A 55 -18.42 1.10 1.76
CA ALA A 55 -19.51 0.29 1.20
C ALA A 55 -20.63 0.04 2.23
N ASP A 56 -20.28 -0.20 3.50
CA ASP A 56 -21.25 -0.34 4.58
C ASP A 56 -22.01 0.98 4.81
N TYR A 57 -21.30 2.12 4.81
CA TYR A 57 -21.94 3.45 4.89
C TYR A 57 -22.93 3.69 3.73
N VAL A 58 -22.53 3.35 2.51
CA VAL A 58 -23.38 3.46 1.31
C VAL A 58 -24.61 2.58 1.45
N THR A 59 -24.47 1.37 2.00
CA THR A 59 -25.59 0.44 2.21
C THR A 59 -26.65 1.03 3.14
N ASP A 60 -26.22 1.74 4.20
CA ASP A 60 -27.15 2.35 5.15
C ASP A 60 -27.75 3.67 4.67
N ASN A 61 -26.98 4.49 3.93
CA ASN A 61 -27.34 5.87 3.59
C ASN A 61 -27.76 6.06 2.13
N GLY A 62 -27.53 5.08 1.27
CA GLY A 62 -27.77 5.12 -0.18
C GLY A 62 -26.80 5.99 -0.98
N VAL A 63 -25.87 6.67 -0.31
CA VAL A 63 -24.84 7.53 -0.92
C VAL A 63 -23.53 7.39 -0.18
N ALA A 64 -22.41 7.59 -0.87
CA ALA A 64 -21.08 7.64 -0.29
C ALA A 64 -20.89 8.92 0.53
N PRO A 65 -20.06 8.89 1.59
CA PRO A 65 -19.74 10.09 2.35
C PRO A 65 -19.01 11.10 1.46
N THR A 66 -19.09 12.40 1.73
CA THR A 66 -18.41 13.40 0.90
C THR A 66 -16.91 13.43 1.21
N GLN A 67 -16.08 13.08 0.22
CA GLN A 67 -14.62 13.14 0.32
C GLN A 67 -13.97 13.30 -1.06
N SER A 68 -12.90 14.09 -1.13
CA SER A 68 -12.09 14.29 -2.34
C SER A 68 -10.62 14.49 -1.97
N GLY A 69 -9.78 13.51 -2.31
CA GLY A 69 -8.37 13.48 -1.98
C GLY A 69 -8.08 12.98 -0.57
N SER A 70 -6.98 13.45 0.02
CA SER A 70 -6.56 13.04 1.36
C SER A 70 -7.49 13.56 2.46
N TYR A 71 -7.55 12.83 3.57
CA TYR A 71 -8.30 13.20 4.77
C TYR A 71 -7.39 13.15 6.00
N VAL A 72 -7.76 13.87 7.05
CA VAL A 72 -7.09 13.82 8.36
C VAL A 72 -8.05 13.35 9.46
N GLY A 73 -7.48 13.00 10.61
CA GLY A 73 -8.26 12.54 11.75
C GLY A 73 -9.19 13.63 12.28
N GLY A 74 -10.47 13.31 12.44
CA GLY A 74 -11.48 14.24 12.97
C GLY A 74 -12.24 15.06 11.92
N ASP A 75 -11.90 14.90 10.63
CA ASP A 75 -12.65 15.52 9.53
C ASP A 75 -14.06 14.93 9.39
N THR A 76 -14.92 15.59 8.63
CA THR A 76 -16.31 15.14 8.39
C THR A 76 -16.38 13.72 7.84
N PHE A 77 -15.51 13.37 6.88
CA PHE A 77 -15.39 12.01 6.35
C PHE A 77 -14.89 11.00 7.39
N TYR A 78 -13.90 11.40 8.20
CA TYR A 78 -13.39 10.52 9.27
C TYR A 78 -14.50 10.21 10.29
N LEU A 79 -15.27 11.23 10.69
CA LEU A 79 -16.35 11.11 11.66
C LEU A 79 -17.59 10.40 11.11
N SER A 80 -17.79 10.37 9.78
CA SER A 80 -18.90 9.60 9.18
C SER A 80 -18.64 8.10 9.19
N LEU A 81 -17.37 7.67 9.12
CA LEU A 81 -16.99 6.26 9.14
C LEU A 81 -16.61 5.75 10.53
N SER A 82 -15.89 6.56 11.29
CA SER A 82 -15.37 6.20 12.62
C SER A 82 -16.17 6.89 13.73
N PRO A 83 -16.59 6.17 14.78
CA PRO A 83 -16.21 4.80 15.14
C PRO A 83 -17.18 3.69 14.70
N PHE A 84 -18.28 4.02 14.00
CA PHE A 84 -19.39 3.09 13.76
C PHE A 84 -19.05 1.98 12.74
N TYR A 85 -18.63 2.36 11.53
CA TYR A 85 -18.26 1.43 10.46
C TYR A 85 -16.85 0.89 10.65
N LEU A 86 -15.96 1.71 11.22
CA LEU A 86 -14.60 1.30 11.55
C LEU A 86 -14.08 2.02 12.79
N LYS A 87 -13.61 1.25 13.79
CA LYS A 87 -13.16 1.81 15.07
C LYS A 87 -12.00 2.79 14.93
N VAL A 88 -11.06 2.52 14.03
CA VAL A 88 -9.93 3.41 13.72
C VAL A 88 -9.69 3.37 12.22
N LEU A 89 -9.89 4.51 11.57
CA LEU A 89 -9.64 4.66 10.14
C LEU A 89 -8.14 4.91 9.87
N PRO A 90 -7.47 4.10 9.02
CA PRO A 90 -6.03 4.25 8.75
C PRO A 90 -5.71 5.53 7.96
N LEU A 91 -4.93 6.45 8.53
CA LEU A 91 -4.62 7.72 7.86
C LEU A 91 -3.50 7.61 6.81
N ASN A 92 -2.50 6.76 7.08
CA ASN A 92 -1.27 6.67 6.30
C ASN A 92 -1.06 5.26 5.80
N ASP A 93 -0.53 5.14 4.59
CA ASP A 93 0.03 3.89 4.10
C ASP A 93 1.36 3.54 4.79
N GLN A 94 1.90 2.38 4.44
CA GLN A 94 3.13 1.85 5.04
C GLN A 94 4.41 2.57 4.56
N TRP A 95 4.28 3.55 3.66
CA TRP A 95 5.33 4.46 3.22
C TRP A 95 5.17 5.88 3.79
N GLY A 96 4.11 6.12 4.57
CA GLY A 96 3.84 7.37 5.26
C GLY A 96 3.18 8.44 4.38
N THR A 97 2.43 8.02 3.37
CA THR A 97 1.60 8.91 2.54
C THR A 97 0.14 8.75 2.95
N ASN A 98 -0.64 9.84 2.94
CA ASN A 98 -2.07 9.72 3.22
C ASN A 98 -2.78 8.93 2.12
N TYR A 99 -3.80 8.16 2.49
CA TYR A 99 -4.72 7.58 1.51
C TYR A 99 -5.47 8.70 0.79
N SER A 100 -5.60 8.58 -0.52
CA SER A 100 -6.43 9.45 -1.33
C SER A 100 -7.78 8.77 -1.55
N ILE A 101 -8.86 9.43 -1.13
CA ILE A 101 -10.22 8.89 -1.21
C ILE A 101 -11.07 9.87 -2.01
N TYR A 102 -11.85 9.34 -2.94
CA TYR A 102 -12.83 10.10 -3.69
C TYR A 102 -14.17 9.39 -3.59
N CYS A 103 -15.22 10.13 -3.31
CA CYS A 103 -16.55 9.56 -3.11
C CYS A 103 -17.61 10.33 -3.90
N GLY A 104 -18.66 9.63 -4.28
CA GLY A 104 -19.70 10.13 -5.15
C GLY A 104 -19.14 10.62 -6.49
N THR A 105 -19.66 11.75 -6.95
CA THR A 105 -19.23 12.38 -8.21
C THR A 105 -17.77 12.88 -8.20
N ALA A 106 -17.11 12.95 -7.03
CA ALA A 106 -15.71 13.31 -6.93
C ALA A 106 -14.76 12.22 -7.47
N VAL A 107 -15.26 11.00 -7.69
CA VAL A 107 -14.50 9.93 -8.35
C VAL A 107 -14.18 10.32 -9.81
N ASN A 108 -15.06 11.08 -10.46
CA ASN A 108 -14.89 11.49 -11.85
C ASN A 108 -13.58 12.24 -12.10
N GLY A 109 -12.86 11.84 -13.13
CA GLY A 109 -11.57 12.43 -13.50
C GLY A 109 -10.35 11.81 -12.79
N ASN A 110 -10.57 10.89 -11.85
CA ASN A 110 -9.49 10.12 -11.23
C ASN A 110 -9.33 8.77 -11.92
N TYR A 111 -8.08 8.42 -12.26
CA TYR A 111 -7.72 7.17 -12.95
C TYR A 111 -8.62 6.83 -14.15
N GLY A 112 -9.03 7.82 -14.94
CA GLY A 112 -9.86 7.62 -16.13
C GLY A 112 -11.30 7.16 -15.87
N ILE A 113 -11.77 7.18 -14.62
CA ILE A 113 -13.14 6.82 -14.27
C ILE A 113 -14.07 8.00 -14.63
N LEU A 114 -15.20 7.67 -15.25
CA LEU A 114 -16.23 8.59 -15.71
C LEU A 114 -17.60 8.10 -15.24
N ASP A 115 -18.59 9.00 -15.28
CA ASP A 115 -19.99 8.75 -14.96
C ASP A 115 -20.25 8.19 -13.56
N ALA A 116 -19.40 8.55 -12.59
CA ALA A 116 -19.54 8.12 -11.21
C ALA A 116 -20.82 8.69 -10.57
N LEU A 117 -21.56 7.82 -9.89
CA LEU A 117 -22.80 8.08 -9.18
C LEU A 117 -22.55 8.44 -7.72
N GLY A 118 -23.62 8.73 -6.97
CA GLY A 118 -23.53 9.16 -5.57
C GLY A 118 -23.04 8.10 -4.60
N ASP A 119 -23.13 6.82 -4.96
CA ASP A 119 -22.73 5.64 -4.21
C ASP A 119 -21.33 5.14 -4.55
N ASP A 120 -20.69 5.70 -5.58
CA ASP A 120 -19.35 5.30 -6.01
C ASP A 120 -18.26 5.81 -5.08
N PHE A 121 -17.16 5.06 -4.97
CA PHE A 121 -15.99 5.46 -4.21
C PHE A 121 -14.71 4.83 -4.75
N LEU A 122 -13.62 5.58 -4.59
CA LEU A 122 -12.28 5.24 -5.00
C LEU A 122 -11.34 5.43 -3.81
N VAL A 123 -10.53 4.41 -3.52
CA VAL A 123 -9.50 4.47 -2.49
C VAL A 123 -8.16 4.17 -3.14
N SER A 124 -7.18 5.07 -2.97
CA SER A 124 -5.84 4.87 -3.51
C SER A 124 -4.71 5.21 -2.54
N SER A 125 -3.55 4.59 -2.77
CA SER A 125 -2.25 4.91 -2.17
C SER A 125 -1.23 5.07 -3.29
N TRP A 126 -0.37 6.09 -3.18
CA TRP A 126 0.64 6.46 -4.18
C TRP A 126 1.95 5.69 -4.05
N GLY A 127 1.88 4.46 -3.54
CA GLY A 127 3.03 3.58 -3.40
C GLY A 127 4.21 4.18 -2.61
N ARG A 128 5.40 3.67 -2.91
CA ARG A 128 6.66 4.01 -2.23
C ARG A 128 7.18 5.40 -2.60
N ASP A 129 6.98 5.83 -3.84
CA ASP A 129 7.53 7.10 -4.36
C ASP A 129 6.65 8.31 -4.02
N LYS A 130 5.40 8.07 -3.61
CA LYS A 130 4.46 9.10 -3.15
C LYS A 130 4.02 10.03 -4.27
N LEU A 131 4.03 9.55 -5.51
CA LEU A 131 3.66 10.33 -6.69
C LEU A 131 2.44 9.71 -7.34
N LEU A 132 1.49 10.55 -7.73
CA LEU A 132 0.34 10.10 -8.51
C LEU A 132 0.80 9.63 -9.89
N GLU A 133 0.44 8.41 -10.26
CA GLU A 133 0.76 7.86 -11.57
C GLU A 133 -0.28 8.21 -12.65
N GLY A 134 0.17 8.34 -13.89
CA GLY A 134 -0.69 8.55 -15.07
C GLY A 134 -1.40 7.28 -15.54
N PHE A 135 -1.98 6.50 -14.63
CA PHE A 135 -2.78 5.32 -14.97
C PHE A 135 -4.24 5.70 -15.24
N SER A 136 -4.87 5.06 -16.23
CA SER A 136 -6.30 5.17 -16.50
C SER A 136 -6.92 3.79 -16.59
N PHE A 137 -8.04 3.60 -15.89
CA PHE A 137 -8.88 2.42 -15.98
C PHE A 137 -9.49 2.31 -17.38
N VAL A 138 -9.54 1.08 -17.88
CA VAL A 138 -10.09 0.76 -19.20
C VAL A 138 -11.17 -0.29 -19.00
N ALA A 139 -12.44 0.08 -19.18
CA ALA A 139 -13.55 -0.83 -18.94
C ALA A 139 -13.55 -2.10 -19.83
N THR A 140 -12.93 -2.02 -21.03
CA THR A 140 -12.78 -3.17 -21.93
C THR A 140 -11.64 -4.12 -21.54
N ASP A 141 -10.73 -3.68 -20.66
CA ASP A 141 -9.63 -4.49 -20.12
C ASP A 141 -9.44 -4.15 -18.62
N PRO A 142 -10.29 -4.71 -17.74
CA PRO A 142 -10.26 -4.38 -16.32
C PRO A 142 -8.98 -4.84 -15.61
N GLU A 143 -8.21 -5.75 -16.21
CA GLU A 143 -6.95 -6.26 -15.65
C GLU A 143 -5.72 -5.46 -16.12
N ALA A 144 -5.89 -4.46 -17.00
CA ALA A 144 -4.79 -3.66 -17.56
C ALA A 144 -3.90 -3.01 -16.48
N GLY A 145 -4.47 -2.66 -15.33
CA GLY A 145 -3.74 -2.09 -14.19
C GLY A 145 -3.07 -3.12 -13.28
N MET A 146 -3.27 -4.43 -13.50
CA MET A 146 -2.72 -5.48 -12.64
C MET A 146 -1.30 -5.84 -13.06
N TYR A 147 -0.35 -5.91 -12.13
CA TYR A 147 1.07 -6.10 -12.44
C TYR A 147 1.76 -7.19 -11.61
N VAL A 148 2.82 -7.82 -12.12
CA VAL A 148 3.64 -8.79 -11.36
C VAL A 148 4.77 -8.06 -10.65
N VAL A 149 4.95 -8.28 -9.35
CA VAL A 149 6.08 -7.70 -8.59
C VAL A 149 7.37 -8.47 -8.88
N SER A 150 8.12 -8.02 -9.89
CA SER A 150 9.42 -8.58 -10.29
C SER A 150 10.60 -7.62 -10.08
N LYS A 151 10.34 -6.31 -10.03
CA LYS A 151 11.35 -5.26 -9.85
C LYS A 151 11.02 -4.39 -8.64
N GLY A 152 12.05 -3.78 -8.05
CA GLY A 152 11.89 -2.86 -6.92
C GLY A 152 11.02 -1.64 -7.25
N GLU A 153 11.00 -1.20 -8.51
CA GLU A 153 10.18 -0.05 -8.94
C GLU A 153 8.68 -0.35 -8.94
N HIS A 154 8.25 -1.63 -8.95
CA HIS A 154 6.83 -1.96 -8.89
C HIS A 154 6.21 -1.67 -7.51
N PHE A 155 7.03 -1.36 -6.50
CA PHE A 155 6.53 -0.83 -5.22
C PHE A 155 6.20 0.66 -5.27
N ASN A 156 6.61 1.37 -6.32
CA ASN A 156 6.20 2.75 -6.56
C ASN A 156 4.78 2.81 -7.14
N TYR A 157 4.32 1.73 -7.78
CA TYR A 157 3.03 1.75 -8.45
C TYR A 157 1.87 2.00 -7.49
N ASP A 158 0.94 2.83 -7.94
CA ASP A 158 -0.28 3.14 -7.20
C ASP A 158 -1.06 1.86 -6.92
N LEU A 159 -1.65 1.81 -5.73
CA LEU A 159 -2.63 0.80 -5.35
C LEU A 159 -3.99 1.45 -5.39
N VAL A 160 -4.87 0.98 -6.26
CA VAL A 160 -6.14 1.65 -6.54
C VAL A 160 -7.29 0.65 -6.52
N MET A 161 -8.27 0.92 -5.66
CA MET A 161 -9.48 0.14 -5.50
C MET A 161 -10.69 1.03 -5.78
N TRP A 162 -11.54 0.60 -6.70
CA TRP A 162 -12.77 1.29 -7.09
C TRP A 162 -13.96 0.39 -6.81
N ASN A 163 -14.93 0.87 -6.02
CA ASN A 163 -16.17 0.15 -5.67
C ASN A 163 -15.92 -1.30 -5.18
N GLY A 164 -14.89 -1.50 -4.37
CA GLY A 164 -14.54 -2.81 -3.84
C GLY A 164 -13.80 -3.75 -4.82
N SER A 165 -13.43 -3.27 -6.00
CA SER A 165 -12.62 -4.02 -6.98
C SER A 165 -11.25 -3.36 -7.20
N TRP A 166 -10.20 -4.16 -7.26
CA TRP A 166 -8.87 -3.66 -7.58
C TRP A 166 -8.79 -3.33 -9.07
N ILE A 167 -8.47 -2.07 -9.39
CA ILE A 167 -8.21 -1.64 -10.77
C ILE A 167 -6.72 -1.48 -11.05
N ARG A 168 -5.91 -1.30 -10.00
CA ARG A 168 -4.45 -1.30 -10.07
C ARG A 168 -3.88 -1.94 -8.81
N ALA A 169 -3.28 -3.11 -8.95
CA ALA A 169 -2.68 -3.84 -7.84
C ALA A 169 -1.71 -4.93 -8.33
N PRO A 170 -0.85 -5.44 -7.44
CA PRO A 170 -0.11 -6.67 -7.69
C PRO A 170 -1.07 -7.82 -8.01
N ARG A 171 -0.84 -8.52 -9.12
CA ARG A 171 -1.47 -9.82 -9.36
C ARG A 171 -0.83 -10.86 -8.45
N THR A 172 -1.63 -11.77 -7.92
CA THR A 172 -1.13 -13.02 -7.37
C THR A 172 -0.34 -13.69 -8.50
N ALA A 173 0.97 -13.82 -8.34
CA ALA A 173 1.81 -14.42 -9.37
C ALA A 173 1.18 -15.77 -9.76
N ALA A 174 0.90 -15.96 -11.05
CA ALA A 174 0.76 -17.31 -11.56
C ALA A 174 2.06 -18.03 -11.17
N ALA A 175 1.95 -19.05 -10.34
CA ALA A 175 3.10 -19.87 -9.99
C ALA A 175 3.64 -20.48 -11.29
N GLY A 176 4.83 -20.02 -11.71
CA GLY A 176 5.62 -20.66 -12.76
C GLY A 176 5.35 -20.19 -14.19
N THR A 177 6.29 -19.42 -14.72
CA THR A 177 6.99 -19.72 -15.98
C THR A 177 8.41 -19.19 -15.87
#